data_AF-A0A4V3D7T4-F1
#
_entry.id   AF-A0A4V3D7T4-F1
#
_cell.length_a   1.000
_cell.length_b   1.000
_cell.length_c   1.000
_cell.angle_alpha   90.00
_cell.angle_beta   90.00
_cell.angle_gamma   90.00
#
_symmetry.space_group_name_H-M   'P 1'
#
loop_
_entity.id
_entity.type
_entity.pdbx_description
1 polymer ?
#
loop_
_entity_poly.entity_id
_entity_poly.type
_entity_poly.pdbx_seq_one_letter_code
_entity_poly.pdbx_strand_id
1 'polypeptide(L)'
;MAPDEFDACAECLPPELADRITALRRYVVYSPHGPRRRSVAEAVSLAFDAAYVGDLAAAAAMTTRAEERNAAISAQSSTRILSGYHGVVRRWEGAAPLVAATDASVKGPYAGMGYVTSDGRWGMRSWNGSTRDPSGPSRVLVQELRAVSLLLQALDPGATAVLLVDSAVARRYLRAWQRGGERPLMPAGYEDGPRRANRRPTLVRLAEEMAARPGLTVEPVKGHSGDLLNETADSLASMARRRLADPRSRGTPELIAHADAFVASFLRQWHADLSRWA
;
A
#
# COMPACT_ATOMS: atom_id res chain seq x y z
N MET A 1 14.88 6.95 30.63
CA MET A 1 14.11 7.84 31.50
C MET A 1 12.94 7.05 32.07
N ALA A 2 12.78 7.09 33.38
CA ALA A 2 11.65 6.45 34.07
C ALA A 2 10.34 7.24 33.84
N PRO A 3 9.15 6.64 34.02
CA PRO A 3 7.87 7.35 33.91
C PRO A 3 7.78 8.58 34.82
N ASP A 4 8.20 8.45 36.09
CA ASP A 4 8.13 9.52 37.08
C ASP A 4 9.12 10.65 36.79
N GLU A 5 10.30 10.30 36.27
CA GLU A 5 11.32 11.25 35.81
C GLU A 5 10.81 12.07 34.62
N PHE A 6 10.09 11.43 33.70
CA PHE A 6 9.45 12.13 32.58
C PHE A 6 8.39 13.13 33.06
N ASP A 7 7.54 12.70 34.00
CA ASP A 7 6.44 13.51 34.50
C ASP A 7 6.98 14.75 35.25
N ALA A 8 8.02 14.57 36.08
CA ALA A 8 8.72 15.68 36.73
C ALA A 8 9.36 16.66 35.74
N CYS A 9 9.99 16.16 34.66
CA CYS A 9 10.52 17.04 33.61
C CYS A 9 9.42 17.77 32.82
N ALA A 10 8.26 17.14 32.63
CA ALA A 10 7.12 17.76 31.95
C ALA A 10 6.47 18.89 32.78
N GLU A 11 6.47 18.78 34.10
CA GLU A 11 5.98 19.84 35.01
C GLU A 11 6.83 21.13 34.95
N CYS A 12 8.10 21.03 34.54
CA CYS A 12 8.98 22.18 34.34
C CYS A 12 8.69 22.98 33.06
N LEU A 13 7.78 22.50 32.21
CA LEU A 13 7.41 23.14 30.95
C LEU A 13 6.15 24.00 31.09
N PRO A 14 6.00 25.04 30.24
CA PRO A 14 4.72 25.69 30.03
C PRO A 14 3.63 24.67 29.64
N PRO A 15 2.37 24.85 30.07
CA PRO A 15 1.29 23.88 29.85
C PRO A 15 1.14 23.42 28.39
N GLU A 16 1.24 24.36 27.44
CA GLU A 16 1.14 24.06 26.01
C GLU A 16 2.25 23.13 25.50
N LEU A 17 3.46 23.25 26.04
CA LEU A 17 4.59 22.37 25.70
C LEU A 17 4.50 21.04 26.43
N ALA A 18 4.03 21.05 27.68
CA ALA A 18 3.81 19.84 28.47
C ALA A 18 2.80 18.90 27.80
N ASP A 19 1.67 19.42 27.30
CA ASP A 19 0.66 18.65 26.57
C ASP A 19 1.25 17.99 25.31
N ARG A 20 2.01 18.77 24.53
CA ARG A 20 2.67 18.32 23.30
C ARG A 20 3.71 17.24 23.56
N ILE A 21 4.56 17.40 24.58
CA ILE A 21 5.57 16.41 24.95
C ILE A 21 4.92 15.14 25.54
N THR A 22 3.82 15.27 26.28
CA THR A 22 3.09 14.11 26.84
C THR A 22 2.61 13.17 25.74
N ALA A 23 2.17 13.70 24.59
CA ALA A 23 1.82 12.89 23.42
C ALA A 23 3.00 12.03 22.87
N LEU A 24 4.24 12.38 23.21
CA LEU A 24 5.47 11.69 22.78
C LEU A 24 6.03 10.74 23.85
N ARG A 25 5.46 10.68 25.06
CA ARG A 25 5.94 9.91 26.24
C ARG A 25 6.35 8.47 25.91
N ARG A 26 5.58 7.79 25.05
CA ARG A 26 5.85 6.41 24.62
C ARG A 26 7.22 6.18 23.98
N TYR A 27 7.82 7.20 23.37
CA TYR A 27 9.13 7.08 22.71
C TYR A 27 10.28 7.17 23.69
N VAL A 28 10.06 7.82 24.82
CA VAL A 28 11.05 8.07 25.87
C VAL A 28 11.00 6.99 26.94
N VAL A 29 9.78 6.63 27.39
CA VAL A 29 9.55 5.73 28.53
C VAL A 29 9.47 4.27 28.10
N TYR A 30 8.71 3.96 27.04
CA TYR A 30 8.33 2.56 26.72
C TYR A 30 9.05 1.94 25.52
N SER A 31 9.73 2.72 24.67
CA SER A 31 10.35 2.21 23.44
C SER A 31 11.59 2.99 22.94
N PRO A 32 12.62 3.21 23.77
CA PRO A 32 13.76 4.06 23.41
C PRO A 32 14.77 3.39 22.45
N HIS A 33 14.78 2.06 22.33
CA HIS A 33 15.92 1.33 21.73
C HIS A 33 15.90 1.17 20.20
N GLY A 34 14.82 1.57 19.51
CA GLY A 34 14.81 1.56 18.05
C GLY A 34 15.58 2.77 17.47
N PRO A 35 16.50 2.62 16.51
CA PRO A 35 17.33 3.73 16.00
C PRO A 35 16.51 4.91 15.45
N ARG A 36 15.29 4.66 14.96
CA ARG A 36 14.36 5.71 14.52
C ARG A 36 13.68 6.43 15.69
N ARG A 37 13.25 5.68 16.70
CA ARG A 37 12.56 6.18 17.90
C ARG A 37 13.51 6.92 18.84
N ARG A 38 14.80 6.55 18.81
CA ARG A 38 15.89 7.24 19.51
C ARG A 38 15.95 8.73 19.14
N SER A 39 15.81 9.08 17.86
CA SER A 39 15.87 10.49 17.45
C SER A 39 14.69 11.34 17.95
N VAL A 40 13.52 10.73 18.22
CA VAL A 40 12.41 11.41 18.91
C VAL A 40 12.74 11.56 20.39
N ALA A 41 13.24 10.50 21.03
CA ALA A 41 13.61 10.52 22.44
C ALA A 41 14.74 11.52 22.75
N GLU A 42 15.75 11.63 21.88
CA GLU A 42 16.83 12.61 21.97
C GLU A 42 16.29 14.04 21.88
N ALA A 43 15.35 14.31 20.96
CA ALA A 43 14.73 15.62 20.83
C ALA A 43 13.90 16.01 22.06
N VAL A 44 13.16 15.06 22.63
CA VAL A 44 12.40 15.29 23.87
C VAL A 44 13.35 15.52 25.05
N SER A 45 14.46 14.77 25.13
CA SER A 45 15.46 14.97 26.18
C SER A 45 16.10 16.36 26.09
N LEU A 46 16.45 16.81 24.88
CA LEU A 46 16.97 18.17 24.65
C LEU A 46 15.94 19.26 24.96
N ALA A 47 14.64 18.99 24.79
CA ALA A 47 13.59 19.93 25.19
C ALA A 47 13.53 20.08 26.71
N PHE A 48 13.68 18.98 27.45
CA PHE A 48 13.78 19.02 28.91
C PHE A 48 15.05 19.71 29.39
N ASP A 49 16.20 19.43 28.77
CA ASP A 49 17.47 20.10 29.10
C ASP A 49 17.36 21.63 28.89
N ALA A 50 16.77 22.05 27.77
CA ALA A 50 16.53 23.46 27.47
C ALA A 50 15.59 24.13 28.47
N ALA A 51 14.50 23.45 28.85
CA ALA A 51 13.57 23.96 29.85
C ALA A 51 14.22 24.07 31.23
N TYR A 52 15.04 23.09 31.61
CA TYR A 52 15.77 23.08 32.88
C TYR A 52 16.71 24.29 33.03
N VAL A 53 17.35 24.73 31.93
CA VAL A 53 18.20 25.94 31.93
C VAL A 53 17.42 27.24 31.66
N GLY A 54 16.09 27.18 31.53
CA GLY A 54 15.22 28.34 31.32
C GLY A 54 15.09 28.81 29.86
N ASP A 55 15.65 28.10 28.89
CA ASP A 55 15.53 28.42 27.46
C ASP A 55 14.24 27.81 26.87
N LEU A 56 13.13 28.49 27.12
CA LEU A 56 11.81 28.07 26.64
C LEU A 56 11.69 28.10 25.11
N ALA A 57 12.46 28.95 24.43
CA ALA A 57 12.47 29.03 22.98
C ALA A 57 13.14 27.78 22.37
N ALA A 58 14.28 27.35 22.92
CA ALA A 58 14.93 26.11 22.52
C ALA A 58 14.07 24.88 22.90
N ALA A 59 13.42 24.89 24.07
CA ALA A 59 12.49 23.83 24.46
C ALA A 59 11.33 23.67 23.47
N ALA A 60 10.72 24.78 23.04
CA ALA A 60 9.70 24.78 22.01
C ALA A 60 10.21 24.27 20.65
N ALA A 61 11.41 24.70 20.24
CA ALA A 61 12.02 24.24 18.98
C ALA A 61 12.32 22.73 18.98
N MET A 62 12.83 22.20 20.10
CA MET A 62 13.10 20.77 20.25
C MET A 62 11.82 19.94 20.32
N THR A 63 10.76 20.46 20.93
CA THR A 63 9.42 19.85 20.94
C THR A 63 8.88 19.72 19.51
N THR A 64 8.91 20.81 18.72
CA THR A 64 8.50 20.78 17.31
C THR A 64 9.33 19.78 16.51
N ARG A 65 10.64 19.74 16.73
CA ARG A 65 11.53 18.78 16.05
C ARG A 65 11.24 17.33 16.43
N ALA A 66 10.80 17.07 17.66
CA ALA A 66 10.37 15.76 18.12
C ALA A 66 9.06 15.33 17.43
N GLU A 67 8.10 16.24 17.32
CA GLU A 67 6.83 16.03 16.60
C GLU A 67 7.05 15.76 15.11
N GLU A 68 7.90 16.55 14.44
CA GLU A 68 8.25 16.32 13.03
C GLU A 68 8.88 14.94 12.81
N ARG A 69 9.76 14.51 13.71
CA ARG A 69 10.36 13.17 13.66
C ARG A 69 9.33 12.08 13.93
N ASN A 70 8.42 12.29 14.88
CA ASN A 70 7.30 11.38 15.14
C ASN A 70 6.36 11.29 13.94
N ALA A 71 6.02 12.41 13.30
CA ALA A 71 5.24 12.47 12.08
C ALA A 71 5.95 11.76 10.94
N ALA A 72 7.28 11.89 10.80
CA ALA A 72 8.06 11.14 9.82
C ALA A 72 8.06 9.63 10.11
N ILE A 73 8.14 9.20 11.38
CA ILE A 73 7.99 7.78 11.76
C ILE A 73 6.58 7.27 11.46
N SER A 74 5.55 8.07 11.73
CA SER A 74 4.15 7.71 11.50
C SER A 74 3.78 7.71 10.02
N ALA A 75 4.30 8.65 9.24
CA ALA A 75 4.27 8.61 7.78
C ALA A 75 5.07 7.41 7.26
N GLN A 76 6.18 7.02 7.88
CA GLN A 76 6.89 5.79 7.53
C GLN A 76 6.21 4.51 8.04
N SER A 77 5.23 4.60 8.96
CA SER A 77 4.25 3.56 9.28
C SER A 77 3.21 3.38 8.16
N SER A 78 3.72 3.47 6.93
CA SER A 78 3.27 3.02 5.61
C SER A 78 2.75 1.57 5.54
N THR A 79 2.53 0.91 6.67
CA THR A 79 2.19 -0.51 6.75
C THR A 79 0.92 -0.84 5.98
N ARG A 80 -0.11 0.02 5.98
CA ARG A 80 -1.38 -0.27 5.29
C ARG A 80 -1.22 -0.44 3.78
N ILE A 81 -0.51 0.45 3.10
CA ILE A 81 -0.31 0.31 1.64
C ILE A 81 0.80 -0.72 1.36
N LEU A 82 1.78 -0.91 2.25
CA LEU A 82 2.76 -2.01 2.11
C LEU A 82 2.12 -3.40 2.26
N SER A 83 1.11 -3.55 3.13
CA SER A 83 0.34 -4.78 3.30
C SER A 83 -0.72 -4.99 2.20
N GLY A 84 -1.05 -3.92 1.48
CA GLY A 84 -2.22 -3.85 0.61
C GLY A 84 -3.36 -3.14 1.33
N TYR A 85 -3.85 -2.05 0.71
CA TYR A 85 -5.06 -1.35 1.14
C TYR A 85 -6.21 -1.74 0.22
N HIS A 86 -7.39 -1.92 0.81
CA HIS A 86 -8.64 -2.22 0.11
C HIS A 86 -9.70 -1.21 0.54
N GLY A 87 -10.37 -0.58 -0.43
CA GLY A 87 -11.47 0.35 -0.24
C GLY A 87 -12.69 -0.07 -1.05
N VAL A 88 -13.84 0.53 -0.74
CA VAL A 88 -15.12 0.25 -1.41
C VAL A 88 -15.90 1.55 -1.60
N VAL A 89 -16.25 1.85 -2.84
CA VAL A 89 -17.23 2.89 -3.19
C VAL A 89 -18.62 2.27 -3.14
N ARG A 90 -19.26 2.31 -1.95
CA ARG A 90 -20.52 1.60 -1.63
C ARG A 90 -21.67 1.83 -2.61
N ARG A 91 -21.68 2.96 -3.33
CA ARG A 91 -22.71 3.27 -4.33
C ARG A 91 -22.89 2.17 -5.38
N TRP A 92 -21.82 1.45 -5.70
CA TRP A 92 -21.80 0.45 -6.77
C TRP A 92 -21.79 -0.99 -6.26
N GLU A 93 -21.95 -1.18 -4.95
CA GLU A 93 -21.88 -2.50 -4.34
C GLU A 93 -22.94 -3.44 -4.94
N GLY A 94 -22.51 -4.61 -5.39
CA GLY A 94 -23.36 -5.60 -6.05
C GLY A 94 -23.68 -5.32 -7.52
N ALA A 95 -23.07 -4.29 -8.15
CA ALA A 95 -23.26 -4.05 -9.57
C ALA A 95 -22.75 -5.23 -10.42
N ALA A 96 -23.53 -5.62 -11.42
CA ALA A 96 -23.22 -6.69 -12.35
C ALA A 96 -23.32 -6.17 -13.81
N PRO A 97 -22.52 -6.71 -14.75
CA PRO A 97 -21.51 -7.76 -14.56
C PRO A 97 -20.28 -7.28 -13.78
N LEU A 98 -19.62 -8.21 -13.10
CA LEU A 98 -18.38 -7.93 -12.38
C LEU A 98 -17.21 -7.92 -13.37
N VAL A 99 -16.64 -6.73 -13.57
CA VAL A 99 -15.46 -6.48 -14.39
C VAL A 99 -14.39 -5.88 -13.48
N ALA A 100 -13.18 -6.39 -13.54
CA ALA A 100 -12.08 -5.91 -12.72
C ALA A 100 -10.86 -5.63 -13.60
N ALA A 101 -10.14 -4.55 -13.31
CA ALA A 101 -8.87 -4.24 -13.95
C ALA A 101 -7.75 -4.22 -12.91
N THR A 102 -6.55 -4.63 -13.32
CA THR A 102 -5.36 -4.63 -12.48
C THR A 102 -4.17 -4.09 -13.25
N ASP A 103 -3.30 -3.33 -12.58
CA ASP A 103 -2.06 -2.86 -13.18
C ASP A 103 -0.93 -2.74 -12.14
N ALA A 104 0.31 -2.65 -12.62
CA ALA A 104 1.51 -2.45 -11.84
C ALA A 104 2.43 -1.38 -12.42
N SER A 105 2.86 -0.46 -11.57
CA SER A 105 3.81 0.59 -11.92
C SER A 105 5.16 0.29 -11.30
N VAL A 106 6.26 0.37 -12.07
CA VAL A 106 7.62 0.04 -11.62
C VAL A 106 8.61 1.17 -11.98
N LYS A 107 9.41 1.64 -11.02
CA LYS A 107 10.50 2.62 -11.25
C LYS A 107 11.60 2.51 -10.20
N GLY A 108 12.86 2.35 -10.63
CA GLY A 108 13.98 2.20 -9.70
C GLY A 108 13.81 0.93 -8.85
N PRO A 109 13.96 0.96 -7.51
CA PRO A 109 13.63 -0.18 -6.65
C PRO A 109 12.13 -0.28 -6.31
N TYR A 110 11.33 0.75 -6.64
CA TYR A 110 9.96 0.86 -6.18
C TYR A 110 8.97 0.31 -7.19
N ALA A 111 7.93 -0.34 -6.68
CA ALA A 111 6.77 -0.73 -7.45
C ALA A 111 5.47 -0.41 -6.70
N GLY A 112 4.39 -0.31 -7.45
CA GLY A 112 3.03 -0.19 -6.94
C GLY A 112 2.12 -1.10 -7.74
N MET A 113 1.09 -1.63 -7.10
CA MET A 113 0.06 -2.47 -7.69
C MET A 113 -1.28 -1.80 -7.42
N GLY A 114 -2.19 -1.82 -8.38
CA GLY A 114 -3.52 -1.26 -8.29
C GLY A 114 -4.57 -2.21 -8.86
N TYR A 115 -5.78 -2.16 -8.30
CA TYR A 115 -6.96 -2.77 -8.92
C TYR A 115 -8.21 -1.93 -8.67
N VAL A 116 -9.19 -2.08 -9.55
CA VAL A 116 -10.56 -1.57 -9.39
C VAL A 116 -11.55 -2.56 -9.98
N THR A 117 -12.74 -2.67 -9.39
CA THR A 117 -13.87 -3.46 -9.88
C THR A 117 -15.05 -2.57 -10.23
N SER A 118 -15.89 -3.01 -11.16
CA SER A 118 -17.12 -2.35 -11.57
C SER A 118 -18.10 -2.14 -10.41
N ASP A 119 -18.07 -3.00 -9.40
CA ASP A 119 -18.91 -2.90 -8.22
C ASP A 119 -18.31 -2.08 -7.06
N GLY A 120 -17.26 -1.32 -7.35
CA GLY A 120 -16.76 -0.30 -6.44
C GLY A 120 -15.64 -0.73 -5.52
N ARG A 121 -15.21 -2.00 -5.53
CA ARG A 121 -14.00 -2.39 -4.79
C ARG A 121 -12.77 -1.86 -5.48
N TRP A 122 -11.81 -1.40 -4.71
CA TRP A 122 -10.52 -0.95 -5.23
C TRP A 122 -9.43 -1.23 -4.22
N GLY A 123 -8.19 -1.26 -4.68
CA GLY A 123 -7.07 -1.41 -3.78
C GLY A 123 -5.76 -1.05 -4.40
N MET A 124 -4.79 -0.82 -3.52
CA MET A 124 -3.44 -0.48 -3.92
C MET A 124 -2.41 -1.03 -2.95
N ARG A 125 -1.26 -1.43 -3.46
CA ARG A 125 -0.13 -1.93 -2.66
C ARG A 125 1.18 -1.36 -3.13
N SER A 126 2.04 -0.98 -2.20
CA SER A 126 3.41 -0.54 -2.49
C SER A 126 4.38 -1.70 -2.29
N TRP A 127 5.42 -1.76 -3.11
CA TRP A 127 6.52 -2.71 -3.00
C TRP A 127 7.86 -1.99 -3.07
N ASN A 128 8.77 -2.35 -2.16
CA ASN A 128 10.16 -1.92 -2.19
C ASN A 128 11.04 -3.13 -2.51
N GLY A 129 11.61 -3.15 -3.72
CA GLY A 129 12.61 -4.13 -4.12
C GLY A 129 13.89 -3.94 -3.33
N SER A 130 14.50 -5.04 -2.91
CA SER A 130 15.82 -5.06 -2.27
C SER A 130 16.84 -5.72 -3.19
N THR A 131 18.11 -5.73 -2.80
CA THR A 131 19.16 -6.49 -3.50
C THR A 131 18.91 -8.00 -3.52
N ARG A 132 17.99 -8.49 -2.66
CA ARG A 132 17.49 -9.87 -2.65
C ARG A 132 16.01 -9.90 -3.05
N ASP A 133 15.61 -9.12 -4.05
CA ASP A 133 14.23 -9.12 -4.53
C ASP A 133 13.91 -10.48 -5.16
N PRO A 134 13.00 -11.27 -4.58
CA PRO A 134 12.65 -12.60 -5.06
C PRO A 134 11.90 -12.60 -6.40
N SER A 135 11.63 -11.42 -6.96
CA SER A 135 11.00 -11.24 -8.26
C SER A 135 11.95 -11.58 -9.43
N GLY A 136 13.27 -11.64 -9.18
CA GLY A 136 14.25 -11.93 -10.21
C GLY A 136 14.29 -10.89 -11.35
N PRO A 137 14.81 -11.26 -12.53
CA PRO A 137 14.96 -10.34 -13.67
C PRO A 137 13.60 -9.93 -14.28
N SER A 138 12.56 -10.75 -14.15
CA SER A 138 11.21 -10.47 -14.68
C SER A 138 10.37 -9.58 -13.76
N ARG A 139 10.98 -8.54 -13.18
CA ARG A 139 10.35 -7.76 -12.09
C ARG A 139 9.01 -7.14 -12.49
N VAL A 140 8.91 -6.55 -13.69
CA VAL A 140 7.67 -5.91 -14.17
C VAL A 140 6.53 -6.94 -14.21
N LEU A 141 6.74 -8.04 -14.94
CA LEU A 141 5.80 -9.16 -15.01
C LEU A 141 5.39 -9.70 -13.63
N VAL A 142 6.33 -9.84 -12.71
CA VAL A 142 6.03 -10.31 -11.34
C VAL A 142 5.13 -9.33 -10.61
N GLN A 143 5.31 -8.01 -10.78
CA GLN A 143 4.42 -7.03 -10.14
C GLN A 143 3.03 -6.99 -10.79
N GLU A 144 2.93 -7.13 -12.12
CA GLU A 144 1.65 -7.29 -12.81
C GLU A 144 0.85 -8.48 -12.25
N LEU A 145 1.50 -9.64 -12.13
CA LEU A 145 0.87 -10.83 -11.52
C LEU A 145 0.51 -10.61 -10.04
N ARG A 146 1.36 -9.90 -9.29
CA ARG A 146 1.04 -9.53 -7.90
C ARG A 146 -0.13 -8.56 -7.78
N ALA A 147 -0.40 -7.73 -8.79
CA ALA A 147 -1.59 -6.88 -8.82
C ALA A 147 -2.86 -7.74 -8.93
N VAL A 148 -2.83 -8.80 -9.73
CA VAL A 148 -3.91 -9.81 -9.76
C VAL A 148 -4.07 -10.47 -8.39
N SER A 149 -2.98 -10.91 -7.76
CA SER A 149 -3.08 -11.47 -6.39
C SER A 149 -3.63 -10.46 -5.36
N LEU A 150 -3.41 -9.16 -5.56
CA LEU A 150 -4.03 -8.13 -4.71
C LEU A 150 -5.55 -8.07 -4.93
N LEU A 151 -6.01 -8.11 -6.17
CA LEU A 151 -7.44 -8.17 -6.49
C LEU A 151 -8.11 -9.42 -5.89
N LEU A 152 -7.51 -10.60 -6.06
CA LEU A 152 -8.12 -11.86 -5.60
C LEU A 152 -8.30 -11.94 -4.07
N GLN A 153 -7.53 -11.17 -3.31
CA GLN A 153 -7.73 -11.03 -1.86
C GLN A 153 -9.05 -10.32 -1.50
N ALA A 154 -9.60 -9.53 -2.41
CA ALA A 154 -10.84 -8.77 -2.23
C ALA A 154 -12.06 -9.41 -2.90
N LEU A 155 -11.86 -10.48 -3.68
CA LEU A 155 -12.93 -11.21 -4.34
C LEU A 155 -13.23 -12.52 -3.62
N ASP A 156 -14.51 -12.82 -3.45
CA ASP A 156 -14.95 -14.11 -2.94
C ASP A 156 -14.37 -15.25 -3.80
N PRO A 157 -13.98 -16.40 -3.21
CA PRO A 157 -13.42 -17.52 -3.95
C PRO A 157 -14.29 -18.03 -5.10
N GLY A 158 -15.62 -17.94 -4.96
CA GLY A 158 -16.58 -18.36 -5.99
C GLY A 158 -17.03 -17.27 -6.96
N ALA A 159 -16.47 -16.07 -6.90
CA ALA A 159 -16.90 -14.96 -7.75
C ALA A 159 -16.59 -15.23 -9.24
N THR A 160 -17.57 -14.98 -10.10
CA THR A 160 -17.42 -14.93 -11.56
C THR A 160 -17.13 -13.50 -11.97
N ALA A 161 -16.05 -13.26 -12.72
CA ALA A 161 -15.67 -11.92 -13.14
C ALA A 161 -14.85 -11.93 -14.44
N VAL A 162 -14.93 -10.83 -15.19
CA VAL A 162 -13.98 -10.53 -16.27
C VAL A 162 -12.80 -9.78 -15.67
N LEU A 163 -11.60 -10.34 -15.82
CA LEU A 163 -10.35 -9.77 -15.38
C LEU A 163 -9.60 -9.16 -16.57
N LEU A 164 -9.57 -7.83 -16.62
CA LEU A 164 -8.83 -7.03 -17.59
C LEU A 164 -7.37 -6.90 -17.13
N VAL A 165 -6.46 -7.40 -17.97
CA VAL A 165 -5.01 -7.29 -17.79
C VAL A 165 -4.41 -6.88 -19.11
N ASP A 166 -3.64 -5.81 -19.15
CA ASP A 166 -3.03 -5.25 -20.36
C ASP A 166 -1.85 -6.09 -20.88
N SER A 167 -1.05 -6.66 -19.98
CA SER A 167 0.12 -7.47 -20.27
C SER A 167 -0.23 -8.84 -20.85
N ALA A 168 0.07 -9.00 -22.14
CA ALA A 168 -0.11 -10.28 -22.84
C ALA A 168 0.66 -11.44 -22.18
N VAL A 169 1.84 -11.14 -21.63
CA VAL A 169 2.66 -12.13 -20.94
C VAL A 169 2.00 -12.53 -19.62
N ALA A 170 1.53 -11.58 -18.80
CA ALA A 170 0.81 -11.89 -17.57
C ALA A 170 -0.45 -12.73 -17.85
N ARG A 171 -1.25 -12.34 -18.86
CA ARG A 171 -2.44 -13.12 -19.29
C ARG A 171 -2.10 -14.56 -19.63
N ARG A 172 -0.97 -14.82 -20.30
CA ARG A 172 -0.53 -16.17 -20.66
C ARG A 172 -0.25 -17.02 -19.41
N TYR A 173 0.39 -16.46 -18.38
CA TYR A 173 0.60 -17.17 -17.11
C TYR A 173 -0.71 -17.47 -16.40
N LEU A 174 -1.59 -16.47 -16.25
CA LEU A 174 -2.88 -16.61 -15.57
C LEU A 174 -3.74 -17.71 -16.22
N ARG A 175 -3.87 -17.68 -17.56
CA ARG A 175 -4.59 -18.70 -18.32
C ARG A 175 -3.91 -20.07 -18.31
N ALA A 176 -2.59 -20.13 -18.16
CA ALA A 176 -1.89 -21.40 -18.00
C ALA A 176 -2.16 -22.02 -16.63
N TRP A 177 -2.15 -21.21 -15.56
CA TRP A 177 -2.48 -21.68 -14.21
C TRP A 177 -3.93 -22.13 -14.07
N GLN A 178 -4.89 -21.43 -14.71
CA GLN A 178 -6.29 -21.87 -14.74
C GLN A 178 -6.49 -23.24 -15.42
N ARG A 179 -5.70 -23.54 -16.47
CA ARG A 179 -5.77 -24.85 -17.15
C ARG A 179 -5.19 -25.99 -16.31
N GLY A 180 -4.45 -25.68 -15.25
CA GLY A 180 -3.77 -26.65 -14.42
C GLY A 180 -2.55 -27.29 -15.10
N GLY A 181 -1.81 -28.06 -14.31
CA GLY A 181 -0.61 -28.79 -14.72
C GLY A 181 0.12 -29.32 -13.49
N GLU A 182 0.97 -30.33 -13.66
CA GLU A 182 1.69 -30.99 -12.54
C GLU A 182 2.59 -30.00 -11.77
N ARG A 183 3.15 -29.00 -12.47
CA ARG A 183 3.91 -27.91 -11.85
C ARG A 183 3.52 -26.54 -12.42
N PRO A 184 3.22 -25.54 -11.57
CA PRO A 184 2.92 -24.19 -12.04
C PRO A 184 4.10 -23.56 -12.79
N LEU A 185 3.84 -23.02 -13.98
CA LEU A 185 4.81 -22.22 -14.73
C LEU A 185 5.16 -20.96 -13.92
N MET A 186 6.45 -20.67 -13.70
CA MET A 186 6.90 -19.47 -12.98
C MET A 186 7.71 -18.54 -13.89
N PRO A 187 7.62 -17.20 -13.70
CA PRO A 187 8.50 -16.25 -14.38
C PRO A 187 9.99 -16.59 -14.17
N ALA A 188 10.81 -16.31 -15.19
CA ALA A 188 12.23 -16.62 -15.16
C ALA A 188 12.93 -15.95 -13.96
N GLY A 189 13.66 -16.75 -13.19
CA GLY A 189 14.37 -16.29 -11.99
C GLY A 189 13.48 -15.91 -10.80
N TYR A 190 12.18 -16.23 -10.84
CA TYR A 190 11.33 -16.10 -9.66
C TYR A 190 11.70 -17.14 -8.61
N GLU A 191 11.97 -16.70 -7.39
CA GLU A 191 12.29 -17.59 -6.27
C GLU A 191 11.00 -18.22 -5.71
N ASP A 192 10.76 -19.49 -6.07
CA ASP A 192 9.59 -20.29 -5.68
C ASP A 192 9.80 -21.15 -4.42
N GLY A 193 10.99 -21.08 -3.81
CA GLY A 193 11.31 -21.75 -2.54
C GLY A 193 10.59 -21.17 -1.31
N PRO A 194 10.58 -21.90 -0.17
CA PRO A 194 9.91 -21.49 1.06
C PRO A 194 10.39 -20.13 1.58
N ARG A 195 9.46 -19.28 2.04
CA ARG A 195 9.81 -17.97 2.64
C ARG A 195 9.96 -18.07 4.15
N ARG A 196 10.48 -17.00 4.76
CA ARG A 196 10.52 -16.84 6.23
C ARG A 196 9.15 -17.19 6.83
N ALA A 197 9.15 -17.94 7.93
CA ALA A 197 7.95 -18.50 8.58
C ALA A 197 7.13 -19.46 7.68
N ASN A 198 7.81 -20.20 6.78
CA ASN A 198 7.24 -21.21 5.89
C ASN A 198 6.05 -20.71 5.03
N ARG A 199 6.02 -19.40 4.74
CA ARG A 199 4.98 -18.82 3.88
C ARG A 199 5.24 -19.21 2.43
N ARG A 200 4.20 -19.64 1.72
CA ARG A 200 4.27 -19.88 0.28
C ARG A 200 4.54 -18.57 -0.47
N PRO A 201 5.38 -18.57 -1.52
CA PRO A 201 5.60 -17.40 -2.37
C PRO A 201 4.30 -16.91 -3.02
N THR A 202 4.20 -15.60 -3.26
CA THR A 202 2.97 -14.99 -3.77
C THR A 202 2.52 -15.56 -5.11
N LEU A 203 3.43 -15.84 -6.05
CA LEU A 203 3.02 -16.37 -7.36
C LEU A 203 2.65 -17.86 -7.31
N VAL A 204 3.23 -18.62 -6.38
CA VAL A 204 2.80 -20.00 -6.12
C VAL A 204 1.36 -20.00 -5.62
N ARG A 205 1.05 -19.15 -4.63
CA ARG A 205 -0.32 -19.00 -4.11
C ARG A 205 -1.29 -18.47 -5.18
N LEU A 206 -0.86 -17.52 -6.01
CA LEU A 206 -1.67 -17.01 -7.12
C LEU A 206 -1.97 -18.10 -8.15
N ALA A 207 -1.00 -18.96 -8.48
CA ALA A 207 -1.23 -20.06 -9.41
C ALA A 207 -2.29 -21.04 -8.88
N GLU A 208 -2.24 -21.36 -7.58
CA GLU A 208 -3.25 -22.18 -6.90
C GLU A 208 -4.62 -21.50 -6.89
N GLU A 209 -4.67 -20.21 -6.55
CA GLU A 209 -5.92 -19.42 -6.56
C GLU A 209 -6.54 -19.35 -7.96
N MET A 210 -5.74 -19.17 -9.02
CA MET A 210 -6.23 -19.17 -10.39
C MET A 210 -6.75 -20.55 -10.82
N ALA A 211 -6.05 -21.64 -10.47
CA ALA A 211 -6.51 -23.00 -10.75
C ALA A 211 -7.85 -23.32 -10.07
N ALA A 212 -8.10 -22.75 -8.88
CA ALA A 212 -9.33 -22.93 -8.13
C ALA A 212 -10.49 -22.02 -8.59
N ARG A 213 -10.27 -21.10 -9.54
CA ARG A 213 -11.25 -20.09 -9.97
C ARG A 213 -11.56 -20.18 -11.48
N PRO A 214 -12.34 -21.19 -11.92
CA PRO A 214 -12.75 -21.33 -13.32
C PRO A 214 -13.74 -20.25 -13.77
N GLY A 215 -14.43 -19.58 -12.82
CA GLY A 215 -15.35 -18.48 -13.11
C GLY A 215 -14.68 -17.14 -13.48
N LEU A 216 -13.35 -17.05 -13.43
CA LEU A 216 -12.63 -15.87 -13.87
C LEU A 216 -12.28 -15.95 -15.36
N THR A 217 -12.69 -14.96 -16.14
CA THR A 217 -12.32 -14.84 -17.55
C THR A 217 -11.24 -13.78 -17.69
N VAL A 218 -10.03 -14.17 -18.12
CA VAL A 218 -8.91 -13.24 -18.30
C VAL A 218 -8.93 -12.66 -19.71
N GLU A 219 -9.09 -11.34 -19.85
CA GLU A 219 -9.24 -10.63 -21.12
C GLU A 219 -8.19 -9.53 -21.31
N PRO A 220 -7.82 -9.23 -22.58
CA PRO A 220 -7.04 -8.04 -22.88
C PRO A 220 -7.89 -6.78 -22.65
N VAL A 221 -7.22 -5.70 -22.25
CA VAL A 221 -7.79 -4.35 -22.39
C VAL A 221 -7.94 -4.05 -23.88
N LYS A 222 -9.03 -3.41 -24.29
CA LYS A 222 -9.22 -2.99 -25.68
C LYS A 222 -8.16 -1.94 -26.04
N GLY A 223 -7.26 -2.26 -26.96
CA GLY A 223 -6.15 -1.36 -27.33
C GLY A 223 -6.64 -0.02 -27.91
N HIS A 224 -5.88 1.05 -27.65
CA HIS A 224 -6.08 2.43 -28.14
C HIS A 224 -7.33 3.20 -27.69
N SER A 225 -8.08 2.71 -26.72
CA SER A 225 -9.20 3.46 -26.13
C SER A 225 -9.05 3.41 -24.62
N GLY A 226 -9.13 4.57 -23.98
CA GLY A 226 -9.00 4.72 -22.53
C GLY A 226 -10.04 3.91 -21.78
N ASP A 227 -9.74 2.63 -21.54
CA ASP A 227 -10.53 1.76 -20.71
C ASP A 227 -10.45 2.33 -19.29
N LEU A 228 -11.54 2.97 -18.87
CA LEU A 228 -11.59 3.71 -17.62
C LEU A 228 -11.23 2.84 -16.41
N LEU A 229 -11.52 1.54 -16.42
CA LEU A 229 -11.13 0.65 -15.33
C LEU A 229 -9.61 0.41 -15.35
N ASN A 230 -9.03 0.15 -16.53
CA ASN A 230 -7.58 -0.02 -16.64
C ASN A 230 -6.80 1.24 -16.30
N GLU A 231 -7.22 2.41 -16.79
CA GLU A 231 -6.60 3.71 -16.46
C GLU A 231 -6.68 4.02 -14.96
N THR A 232 -7.79 3.63 -14.33
CA THR A 232 -7.94 3.75 -12.88
C THR A 232 -6.96 2.83 -12.15
N ALA A 233 -6.79 1.58 -12.61
CA ALA A 233 -5.84 0.64 -12.03
C ALA A 233 -4.38 1.12 -12.17
N ASP A 234 -3.97 1.65 -13.34
CA ASP A 234 -2.65 2.27 -13.55
C ASP A 234 -2.43 3.44 -12.59
N SER A 235 -3.43 4.33 -12.49
CA SER A 235 -3.36 5.49 -11.60
C SER A 235 -3.17 5.09 -10.14
N LEU A 236 -3.90 4.06 -9.66
CA LEU A 236 -3.73 3.49 -8.33
C LEU A 236 -2.34 2.87 -8.13
N ALA A 237 -1.83 2.13 -9.11
CA ALA A 237 -0.50 1.54 -9.08
C ALA A 237 0.59 2.63 -9.03
N SER A 238 0.44 3.69 -9.81
CA SER A 238 1.32 4.86 -9.84
C SER A 238 1.31 5.62 -8.51
N MET A 239 0.12 5.85 -7.93
CA MET A 239 -0.05 6.43 -6.59
C MET A 239 0.71 5.62 -5.53
N ALA A 240 0.51 4.29 -5.49
CA ALA A 240 1.19 3.41 -4.54
C ALA A 240 2.70 3.37 -4.73
N ARG A 241 3.20 3.37 -5.98
CA ARG A 241 4.64 3.45 -6.25
C ARG A 241 5.23 4.77 -5.76
N ARG A 242 4.60 5.89 -6.12
CA ARG A 242 5.07 7.24 -5.77
C ARG A 242 5.12 7.44 -4.26
N ARG A 243 4.23 6.80 -3.50
CA ARG A 243 4.24 6.86 -2.04
C ARG A 243 5.57 6.44 -1.40
N LEU A 244 6.29 5.50 -2.01
CA LEU A 244 7.62 5.07 -1.57
C LEU A 244 8.74 5.90 -2.21
N ALA A 245 8.58 6.29 -3.46
CA ALA A 245 9.58 7.07 -4.18
C ALA A 245 9.69 8.52 -3.67
N ASP A 246 8.58 9.10 -3.20
CA ASP A 246 8.51 10.43 -2.60
C ASP A 246 7.62 10.41 -1.34
N PRO A 247 8.17 9.97 -0.20
CA PRO A 247 7.42 9.87 1.05
C PRO A 247 6.95 11.22 1.63
N ARG A 248 7.43 12.35 1.10
CA ARG A 248 7.10 13.69 1.60
C ARG A 248 5.92 14.32 0.85
N SER A 249 5.57 13.81 -0.33
CA SER A 249 4.50 14.36 -1.17
C SER A 249 3.10 14.28 -0.55
N ARG A 250 2.73 13.14 0.05
CA ARG A 250 1.46 12.92 0.77
C ARG A 250 1.60 11.85 1.85
N GLY A 251 0.94 12.06 2.98
CA GLY A 251 0.75 11.02 3.98
C GLY A 251 -0.16 9.90 3.47
N THR A 252 -0.18 8.77 4.20
CA THR A 252 -0.98 7.60 3.82
C THR A 252 -2.49 7.87 3.88
N PRO A 253 -3.04 8.56 4.91
CA PRO A 253 -4.47 8.90 4.94
C PRO A 253 -4.90 9.80 3.77
N GLU A 254 -4.13 10.82 3.45
CA GLU A 254 -4.45 11.77 2.37
C GLU A 254 -4.37 11.11 1.00
N LEU A 255 -3.44 10.17 0.82
CA LEU A 255 -3.35 9.36 -0.39
C LEU A 255 -4.56 8.44 -0.54
N ILE A 256 -5.01 7.80 0.54
CA ILE A 256 -6.19 6.92 0.53
C ILE A 256 -7.45 7.73 0.21
N ALA A 257 -7.65 8.88 0.85
CA ALA A 257 -8.79 9.76 0.59
C ALA A 257 -8.80 10.25 -0.87
N HIS A 258 -7.63 10.60 -1.41
CA HIS A 258 -7.49 10.99 -2.80
C HIS A 258 -7.83 9.85 -3.76
N ALA A 259 -7.32 8.65 -3.51
CA ALA A 259 -7.62 7.46 -4.32
C ALA A 259 -9.11 7.12 -4.29
N ASP A 260 -9.77 7.23 -3.12
CA ASP A 260 -11.21 6.98 -2.99
C ASP A 260 -12.04 7.96 -3.84
N ALA A 261 -11.77 9.25 -3.71
CA ALA A 261 -12.45 10.29 -4.50
C ALA A 261 -12.20 10.11 -6.01
N PHE A 262 -10.99 9.73 -6.39
CA PHE A 262 -10.60 9.43 -7.76
C PHE A 262 -11.39 8.24 -8.32
N VAL A 263 -11.36 7.08 -7.65
CA VAL A 263 -12.10 5.86 -8.05
C VAL A 263 -13.59 6.14 -8.14
N ALA A 264 -14.17 6.85 -7.16
CA ALA A 264 -15.58 7.22 -7.18
C ALA A 264 -15.96 8.06 -8.40
N SER A 265 -15.05 8.92 -8.89
CA SER A 265 -15.27 9.71 -10.10
C SER A 265 -15.22 8.87 -11.37
N PHE A 266 -14.20 8.01 -11.50
CA PHE A 266 -14.06 7.12 -12.66
C PHE A 266 -15.22 6.14 -12.79
N LEU A 267 -15.64 5.52 -11.68
CA LEU A 267 -16.78 4.59 -11.71
C LEU A 267 -18.09 5.28 -12.09
N ARG A 268 -18.31 6.54 -11.67
CA ARG A 268 -19.48 7.30 -12.15
C ARG A 268 -19.48 7.43 -13.67
N GLN A 269 -18.32 7.73 -14.26
CA GLN A 269 -18.20 7.86 -15.70
C GLN A 269 -18.36 6.50 -16.41
N TRP A 270 -17.68 5.46 -15.92
CA TRP A 270 -17.74 4.12 -16.50
C TRP A 270 -19.17 3.55 -16.52
N HIS A 271 -19.91 3.67 -15.41
CA HIS A 271 -21.32 3.25 -15.35
C HIS A 271 -22.24 4.11 -16.23
N ALA A 272 -21.95 5.41 -16.38
CA ALA A 272 -22.69 6.27 -17.30
C ALA A 272 -22.46 5.88 -18.76
N ASP A 273 -21.23 5.51 -19.12
CA ASP A 273 -20.89 5.08 -20.48
C ASP A 273 -21.52 3.73 -20.81
N LEU A 274 -21.52 2.75 -19.89
CA LEU A 274 -22.25 1.49 -20.10
C LEU A 274 -23.75 1.69 -20.33
N SER A 275 -24.37 2.60 -19.58
CA SER A 275 -25.80 2.90 -19.69
C SER A 275 -26.17 3.56 -21.03
N ARG A 276 -25.19 4.05 -21.80
CA ARG A 276 -25.42 4.62 -23.14
C ARG A 276 -25.46 3.56 -24.25
N TRP A 277 -25.02 2.35 -23.96
CA TRP A 277 -24.91 1.24 -24.91
C TRP A 277 -25.77 0.02 -24.53
N ALA A 278 -26.52 0.10 -23.43
CA ALA A 278 -27.51 -0.88 -22.98
C ALA A 278 -28.92 -0.43 -23.38
#